data_AF-A0A4P7SEU6-F1
#
_entry.id   AF-A0A4P7SEU6-F1
#
_cell.length_a   1.000
_cell.length_b   1.000
_cell.length_c   1.000
_cell.angle_alpha   90.00
_cell.angle_beta   90.00
_cell.angle_gamma   90.00
#
_symmetry.space_group_name_H-M   'P 1'
#
loop_
_entity.id
_entity.type
_entity.pdbx_description
1 polymer ?
#
loop_
_entity_poly.entity_id
_entity_poly.type
_entity_poly.pdbx_seq_one_letter_code
_entity_poly.pdbx_strand_id
1 'polypeptide(L)'
;MTAGTGLPADAPTPEARIRAALGEIQRLGAELETRRAQEGDARAEAARKGALGADWQAVQRRVDAGRTSLDAVFGGQDDSPEAVALRAGSRARLQALAAEPRDQLPETTAEALDALDALRRRWSGGVGRP
;
A
#
# COMPACT_ATOMS: atom_id res chain seq x y z
N MET A 1 -24.99 53.83 10.09
CA MET A 1 -25.12 53.17 8.76
C MET A 1 -24.01 52.13 8.68
N THR A 2 -24.35 50.86 8.90
CA THR A 2 -23.40 49.73 8.95
C THR A 2 -23.07 49.26 7.53
N ALA A 3 -21.80 49.32 7.16
CA ALA A 3 -21.30 48.79 5.90
C ALA A 3 -21.40 47.25 5.92
N GLY A 4 -22.18 46.69 4.99
CA GLY A 4 -22.27 45.26 4.76
C GLY A 4 -21.02 44.78 4.02
N THR A 5 -20.23 43.95 4.68
CA THR A 5 -19.15 43.19 4.02
C THR A 5 -19.80 42.15 3.11
N GLY A 6 -19.95 42.49 1.83
CA GLY A 6 -20.35 41.53 0.80
C GLY A 6 -19.24 40.48 0.67
N LEU A 7 -19.57 39.21 0.94
CA LEU A 7 -18.76 38.09 0.46
C LEU A 7 -18.61 38.22 -1.06
N PRO A 8 -17.41 38.05 -1.64
CA PRO A 8 -17.22 38.18 -3.07
C PRO A 8 -18.13 37.18 -3.82
N ALA A 9 -18.92 37.71 -4.76
CA ALA A 9 -19.96 36.96 -5.49
C ALA A 9 -19.42 35.78 -6.33
N ASP A 10 -18.10 35.68 -6.49
CA ASP A 10 -17.41 34.65 -7.28
C ASP A 10 -16.79 33.51 -6.44
N ALA A 11 -16.95 33.51 -5.12
CA ALA A 11 -16.45 32.39 -4.33
C ALA A 11 -17.30 31.14 -4.59
N PRO A 12 -16.72 30.00 -5.03
CA PRO A 12 -17.48 28.77 -5.24
C PRO A 12 -18.18 28.40 -3.95
N THR A 13 -19.47 28.06 -4.05
CA THR A 13 -20.29 27.73 -2.88
C THR A 13 -19.71 26.53 -2.13
N PRO A 14 -19.97 26.38 -0.82
CA PRO A 14 -19.56 25.21 -0.08
C PRO A 14 -19.93 23.88 -0.77
N GLU A 15 -21.10 23.81 -1.38
CA GLU A 15 -21.58 22.64 -2.13
C GLU A 15 -20.76 22.38 -3.40
N ALA A 16 -20.38 23.44 -4.12
CA ALA A 16 -19.52 23.33 -5.29
C ALA A 16 -18.13 22.82 -4.91
N ARG A 17 -17.58 23.26 -3.76
CA ARG A 17 -16.31 22.76 -3.22
C ARG A 17 -16.40 21.30 -2.79
N ILE A 18 -17.48 20.91 -2.12
CA ILE A 18 -17.71 19.51 -1.72
C ILE A 18 -17.81 18.61 -2.96
N ARG A 19 -18.56 19.03 -3.98
CA ARG A 19 -18.69 18.26 -5.23
C ARG A 19 -17.35 18.13 -5.96
N ALA A 20 -16.57 19.21 -6.02
CA ALA A 20 -15.23 19.19 -6.59
C ALA A 20 -14.30 18.23 -5.82
N ALA A 21 -14.33 18.28 -4.48
CA ALA A 21 -13.55 17.38 -3.64
C ALA A 21 -13.95 15.91 -3.84
N LEU A 22 -15.25 15.60 -3.92
CA LEU A 22 -15.72 14.25 -4.20
C LEU A 22 -15.33 13.75 -5.60
N GLY A 23 -15.34 14.65 -6.60
CA GLY A 23 -14.85 14.34 -7.95
C GLY A 23 -13.35 14.00 -7.95
N GLU A 24 -12.55 14.79 -7.22
CA GLU A 24 -11.12 14.54 -7.11
C GLU A 24 -10.80 13.25 -6.35
N ILE A 25 -11.53 12.95 -5.26
CA ILE A 25 -11.39 11.68 -4.53
C ILE A 25 -11.66 10.48 -5.45
N GLN A 26 -12.70 10.57 -6.29
CA GLN A 26 -13.02 9.50 -7.25
C GLN A 26 -11.93 9.34 -8.30
N ARG A 27 -11.40 10.44 -8.83
CA ARG A 27 -10.29 10.42 -9.79
C ARG A 27 -9.04 9.77 -9.20
N LEU A 28 -8.63 10.21 -8.01
CA LEU A 28 -7.49 9.64 -7.28
C LEU A 28 -7.71 8.15 -6.99
N GLY A 29 -8.94 7.75 -6.62
CA GLY A 29 -9.29 6.35 -6.43
C GLY A 29 -9.10 5.51 -7.69
N ALA A 30 -9.58 6.00 -8.84
CA ALA A 30 -9.46 5.31 -10.13
C ALA A 30 -8.00 5.20 -10.60
N GLU A 31 -7.20 6.26 -10.41
CA GLU A 31 -5.77 6.28 -10.72
C GLU A 31 -4.99 5.28 -9.87
N LEU A 32 -5.27 5.23 -8.56
CA LEU A 32 -4.67 4.27 -7.65
C LEU A 32 -5.02 2.83 -8.02
N GLU A 33 -6.28 2.57 -8.39
CA GLU A 33 -6.72 1.23 -8.78
C GLU A 33 -6.03 0.78 -10.08
N THR A 34 -5.95 1.68 -11.07
CA THR A 34 -5.24 1.43 -12.32
C THR A 34 -3.77 1.08 -12.07
N ARG A 35 -3.11 1.87 -11.21
CA ARG A 35 -1.71 1.62 -10.85
C ARG A 35 -1.54 0.28 -10.14
N ARG A 36 -2.42 -0.05 -9.19
CA ARG A 36 -2.41 -1.34 -8.49
C ARG A 36 -2.61 -2.52 -9.43
N ALA A 37 -3.49 -2.39 -10.42
CA ALA A 37 -3.69 -3.41 -11.45
C ALA A 37 -2.40 -3.63 -12.25
N GLN A 38 -1.77 -2.55 -12.73
CA GLN A 38 -0.51 -2.62 -13.48
C GLN A 38 0.64 -3.23 -12.67
N GLU A 39 0.81 -2.80 -11.40
CA GLU A 39 1.79 -3.37 -10.48
C GLU A 39 1.47 -4.86 -10.20
N GLY A 40 0.19 -5.20 -10.12
CA GLY A 40 -0.30 -6.56 -9.98
C GLY A 40 0.07 -7.47 -11.15
N ASP A 41 -0.13 -7.00 -12.38
CA ASP A 41 0.19 -7.71 -13.61
C ASP A 41 1.69 -7.94 -13.76
N ALA A 42 2.49 -6.89 -13.51
CA ALA A 42 3.95 -6.97 -13.57
C ALA A 42 4.50 -7.99 -12.55
N ARG A 43 3.99 -7.97 -11.32
CA ARG A 43 4.36 -8.96 -10.29
C ARG A 43 3.93 -10.37 -10.68
N ALA A 44 2.70 -10.54 -11.16
CA ALA A 44 2.20 -11.84 -11.58
C ALA A 44 3.07 -12.44 -12.69
N GLU A 45 3.46 -11.63 -13.66
CA GLU A 45 4.34 -12.06 -14.74
C GLU A 45 5.75 -12.42 -14.24
N ALA A 46 6.31 -11.61 -13.35
CA ALA A 46 7.60 -11.92 -12.71
C ALA A 46 7.53 -13.23 -11.90
N ALA A 47 6.43 -13.48 -11.19
CA ALA A 47 6.20 -14.72 -10.47
C ALA A 47 6.10 -15.92 -11.42
N ARG A 48 5.34 -15.82 -12.53
CA ARG A 48 5.24 -16.89 -13.54
C ARG A 48 6.60 -17.26 -14.12
N LYS A 49 7.42 -16.26 -14.42
CA LYS A 49 8.81 -16.43 -14.90
C LYS A 49 9.77 -16.95 -13.82
N GLY A 50 9.35 -17.04 -12.56
CA GLY A 50 10.19 -17.46 -11.44
C GLY A 50 11.15 -16.40 -10.93
N ALA A 51 11.08 -15.16 -11.43
CA ALA A 51 11.97 -14.07 -11.05
C ALA A 51 11.85 -13.67 -9.57
N LEU A 52 10.71 -13.98 -8.93
CA LEU A 52 10.46 -13.73 -7.51
C LEU A 52 10.80 -14.91 -6.60
N GLY A 53 11.27 -16.03 -7.16
CA GLY A 53 11.57 -17.27 -6.45
C GLY A 53 10.46 -18.32 -6.51
N ALA A 54 10.78 -19.53 -6.04
CA ALA A 54 9.94 -20.73 -6.20
C ALA A 54 8.60 -20.63 -5.46
N ASP A 55 8.58 -20.10 -4.23
CA ASP A 55 7.35 -19.97 -3.44
C ASP A 55 6.35 -19.00 -4.12
N TRP A 56 6.86 -17.89 -4.64
CA TRP A 56 6.06 -16.94 -5.42
C TRP A 56 5.49 -17.58 -6.68
N GLN A 57 6.31 -18.32 -7.43
CA GLN A 57 5.84 -19.01 -8.64
C GLN A 57 4.77 -20.07 -8.29
N ALA A 58 4.94 -20.79 -7.19
CA ALA A 58 3.99 -21.81 -6.75
C ALA A 58 2.64 -21.21 -6.33
N VAL A 59 2.66 -20.13 -5.55
CA VAL A 59 1.46 -19.37 -5.20
C VAL A 59 0.82 -18.76 -6.45
N GLN A 60 1.59 -18.19 -7.38
CA GLN A 60 1.04 -17.61 -8.61
C GLN A 60 0.30 -18.65 -9.45
N ARG A 61 0.83 -19.87 -9.58
CA ARG A 61 0.11 -20.98 -10.25
C ARG A 61 -1.22 -21.31 -9.58
N ARG A 62 -1.31 -21.18 -8.25
CA ARG A 62 -2.57 -21.39 -7.52
C ARG A 62 -3.55 -20.24 -7.75
N VAL A 63 -3.06 -19.00 -7.81
CA VAL A 63 -3.85 -17.80 -8.14
C VAL A 63 -4.39 -17.90 -9.57
N ASP A 64 -3.54 -18.22 -10.55
CA ASP A 64 -3.93 -18.38 -11.95
C ASP A 64 -4.95 -19.51 -12.14
N ALA A 65 -4.90 -20.56 -11.30
CA ALA A 65 -5.87 -21.64 -11.28
C ALA A 65 -7.16 -21.33 -10.47
N GLY A 66 -7.31 -20.11 -9.94
CA GLY A 66 -8.47 -19.71 -9.14
C GLY A 66 -8.59 -20.42 -7.79
N ARG A 67 -7.52 -21.07 -7.30
CA ARG A 67 -7.52 -21.82 -6.03
C ARG A 67 -7.28 -20.95 -4.80
N THR A 68 -6.78 -19.74 -4.99
CA THR A 68 -6.49 -18.78 -3.92
C THR A 68 -6.36 -17.36 -4.49
N SER A 69 -6.17 -16.37 -3.61
CA SER A 69 -5.80 -15.00 -3.95
C SER A 69 -4.62 -14.54 -3.10
N LEU A 70 -3.90 -13.51 -3.53
CA LEU A 70 -2.84 -12.94 -2.70
C LEU A 70 -3.38 -12.35 -1.38
N ASP A 71 -4.61 -11.83 -1.41
CA ASP A 71 -5.29 -11.38 -0.19
C ASP A 71 -5.52 -12.55 0.78
N ALA A 72 -5.99 -13.70 0.29
CA ALA A 72 -6.15 -14.90 1.11
C ALA A 72 -4.82 -15.46 1.63
N VAL A 73 -3.76 -15.38 0.83
CA VAL A 73 -2.42 -15.82 1.25
C VAL A 73 -1.86 -14.93 2.36
N PHE A 74 -1.81 -13.61 2.14
CA PHE A 74 -1.18 -12.69 3.10
C PHE A 74 -2.10 -12.34 4.28
N GLY A 75 -3.42 -12.41 4.11
CA GLY A 75 -4.41 -12.32 5.19
C GLY A 75 -4.46 -13.60 6.05
N GLY A 76 -3.89 -14.70 5.55
CA GLY A 76 -3.74 -15.96 6.28
C GLY A 76 -4.94 -16.90 6.23
N GLN A 77 -5.84 -16.70 5.27
CA GLN A 77 -6.95 -17.60 4.97
C GLN A 77 -6.51 -18.81 4.12
N ASP A 78 -5.40 -18.71 3.38
CA ASP A 78 -4.77 -19.83 2.68
C ASP A 78 -3.64 -20.43 3.52
N ASP A 79 -3.89 -21.62 4.08
CA ASP A 79 -2.93 -22.40 4.88
C ASP A 79 -2.25 -23.52 4.09
N SER A 80 -2.29 -23.48 2.76
CA SER A 80 -1.49 -24.37 1.93
C SER A 80 0.01 -24.22 2.23
N PRO A 81 0.81 -25.30 2.08
CA PRO A 81 2.25 -25.25 2.32
C PRO A 81 2.96 -24.12 1.56
N GLU A 82 2.54 -23.85 0.32
CA GLU A 82 3.10 -22.78 -0.51
C GLU A 82 2.77 -21.39 0.04
N ALA A 83 1.54 -21.18 0.53
CA ALA A 83 1.12 -19.91 1.12
C ALA A 83 1.85 -19.65 2.47
N VAL A 84 2.02 -20.70 3.28
CA VAL A 84 2.77 -20.63 4.54
C VAL A 84 4.24 -20.32 4.27
N ALA A 85 4.87 -21.03 3.33
CA ALA A 85 6.26 -20.79 2.94
C ALA A 85 6.46 -19.36 2.42
N LEU A 86 5.58 -18.89 1.53
CA LEU A 86 5.65 -17.53 1.00
C LEU A 86 5.53 -16.47 2.10
N ARG A 87 4.59 -16.63 3.03
CA ARG A 87 4.44 -15.73 4.19
C ARG A 87 5.71 -15.73 5.06
N ALA A 88 6.23 -16.92 5.40
CA ALA A 88 7.41 -17.06 6.24
C ALA A 88 8.64 -16.40 5.58
N GLY A 89 8.90 -16.70 4.30
CA GLY A 89 10.01 -16.12 3.55
C GLY A 89 9.88 -14.61 3.33
N SER A 90 8.65 -14.10 3.17
CA SER A 90 8.41 -12.65 3.08
C SER A 90 8.68 -11.96 4.42
N ARG A 91 8.23 -12.54 5.53
CA ARG A 91 8.51 -12.03 6.88
C ARG A 91 10.01 -12.02 7.19
N ALA A 92 10.71 -13.10 6.86
CA ALA A 92 12.16 -13.20 7.06
C ALA A 92 12.92 -12.13 6.27
N ARG A 93 12.55 -11.90 5.00
CA ARG A 93 13.15 -10.84 4.17
C ARG A 93 12.91 -9.45 4.75
N LEU A 94 11.69 -9.15 5.21
CA LEU A 94 11.40 -7.86 5.85
C LEU A 94 12.19 -7.68 7.15
N GLN A 95 12.36 -8.74 7.95
CA GLN A 95 13.17 -8.70 9.16
C GLN A 95 14.66 -8.46 8.86
N ALA A 96 15.20 -9.12 7.83
CA ALA A 96 16.56 -8.89 7.38
C ALA A 96 16.75 -7.43 6.93
N LEU A 97 15.83 -6.91 6.10
CA LEU A 97 15.88 -5.53 5.63
C LEU A 97 15.80 -4.52 6.78
N ALA A 98 15.00 -4.80 7.81
CA ALA A 98 14.91 -3.94 8.99
C ALA A 98 16.19 -3.94 9.84
N ALA A 99 16.96 -5.02 9.82
CA ALA A 99 18.24 -5.15 10.52
C ALA A 99 19.43 -4.60 9.73
N GLU A 100 19.28 -4.39 8.42
CA GLU A 100 20.33 -3.88 7.56
C GLU A 100 20.66 -2.41 7.89
N PRO A 101 21.96 -2.05 7.97
CA PRO A 101 22.37 -0.66 8.12
C PRO A 101 21.83 0.21 6.98
N ARG A 102 21.34 1.41 7.30
CA ARG A 102 20.66 2.29 6.34
C ARG A 102 21.55 2.72 5.17
N ASP A 103 22.85 2.86 5.43
CA ASP A 103 23.88 3.20 4.44
C ASP A 103 24.20 2.06 3.45
N GLN A 104 23.74 0.84 3.73
CA GLN A 104 23.91 -0.33 2.85
C GLN A 104 22.65 -0.62 2.03
N LEU A 105 21.58 0.14 2.24
CA LEU A 105 20.33 -0.01 1.50
C LEU A 105 20.28 0.95 0.30
N PRO A 106 19.54 0.60 -0.76
CA PRO A 106 19.19 1.58 -1.79
C PRO A 106 18.51 2.79 -1.16
N GLU A 107 18.85 4.00 -1.62
CA GLU A 107 18.37 5.27 -1.05
C GLU A 107 16.84 5.27 -0.86
N THR A 108 16.10 4.88 -1.89
CA THR A 108 14.63 4.78 -1.85
C THR A 108 14.11 3.83 -0.77
N THR A 109 14.86 2.77 -0.47
CA THR A 109 14.49 1.79 0.57
C THR A 109 14.82 2.32 1.96
N ALA A 110 15.97 2.96 2.13
CA ALA A 110 16.34 3.61 3.38
C ALA A 110 15.32 4.70 3.76
N GLU A 111 14.98 5.58 2.82
CA GLU A 111 13.95 6.63 2.99
C GLU A 111 12.59 6.04 3.38
N ALA A 112 12.16 4.97 2.73
CA ALA A 112 10.90 4.31 3.04
C ALA A 112 10.88 3.73 4.46
N LEU A 113 11.97 3.11 4.91
CA LEU A 113 12.09 2.57 6.26
C LEU A 113 12.12 3.69 7.31
N ASP A 114 12.81 4.79 7.03
CA ASP A 114 12.86 5.94 7.94
C ASP A 114 11.48 6.62 8.07
N ALA A 115 10.74 6.73 6.97
CA ALA A 115 9.35 7.21 6.99
C ALA A 115 8.44 6.28 7.81
N LEU A 116 8.58 4.96 7.67
CA LEU A 116 7.85 3.98 8.47
C LEU A 116 8.21 4.08 9.96
N ASP A 117 9.48 4.28 10.29
CA ASP A 117 9.95 4.46 11.66
C ASP A 117 9.43 5.77 12.28
N ALA A 118 9.40 6.85 11.51
CA ALA A 118 8.79 8.12 11.92
C ALA A 118 7.29 7.96 12.17
N LEU A 119 6.59 7.26 11.28
CA LEU A 119 5.18 6.94 11.45
C LEU A 119 4.95 6.12 12.72
N ARG A 120 5.72 5.05 12.92
CA ARG A 120 5.63 4.21 14.14
C ARG A 120 5.82 5.05 15.40
N ARG A 121 6.85 5.89 15.47
CA ARG A 121 7.10 6.79 16.61
C ARG A 121 5.93 7.74 16.86
N ARG A 122 5.35 8.32 15.81
CA ARG A 122 4.18 9.21 15.91
C ARG A 122 2.99 8.51 16.56
N TRP A 123 2.72 7.26 16.18
CA TRP A 123 1.59 6.50 16.71
C TRP A 123 1.87 5.90 18.10
N SER A 124 3.12 5.50 18.37
CA SER A 124 3.54 5.02 19.69
C SER A 124 3.65 6.14 20.73
N GLY A 125 3.91 7.38 20.32
CA GLY A 125 3.97 8.56 21.21
C GLY A 125 2.61 9.14 21.60
N GLY A 126 1.51 8.69 20.97
CA GLY A 126 0.15 9.16 21.24
C GLY A 126 -0.65 8.33 22.26
N VAL A 127 -0.12 7.17 22.69
CA VAL A 127 -0.78 6.32 23.70
C VAL A 127 -0.25 6.65 25.09
N GLY A 128 -0.48 7.89 25.53
CA GLY A 128 -0.57 8.20 26.95
C GLY A 128 -1.89 7.64 27.48
N ARG A 129 -1.83 6.60 28.31
CA ARG A 129 -3.02 6.02 28.98
C ARG A 129 -3.66 7.08 29.90
N PRO A 130 -5.00 7.16 29.98
CA PRO A 130 -5.65 7.72 31.17
C PRO A 130 -5.41 6.81 32.40
#